data_AF-C0XGN5-F1
#
_entry.id   AF-C0XGN5-F1
#
_cell.length_a   1.000
_cell.length_b   1.000
_cell.length_c   1.000
_cell.angle_alpha   90.00
_cell.angle_beta   90.00
_cell.angle_gamma   90.00
#
_symmetry.space_group_name_H-M   'P 1'
#
loop_
_entity.id
_entity.type
_entity.pdbx_description
1 polymer ?
#
loop_
_entity_poly.entity_id
_entity_poly.type
_entity_poly.pdbx_seq_one_letter_code
_entity_poly.pdbx_strand_id
1 'polypeptide(L)' 'MIDTNYIKQLRIENHYSQIELSRILGFKTAEKYSRRENGIYNFKAQEIFLLAKFYGIPMEKFFTRKCANSEQIAAKSN' A
#
# COMPACT_ATOMS: atom_id res chain seq x y z
N MET A 1 3.67 8.15 5.02
CA MET A 1 2.47 7.29 5.21
C MET A 1 2.53 6.20 4.16
N ILE A 2 2.00 5.00 4.44
CA ILE A 2 2.01 3.90 3.47
C ILE A 2 0.80 4.07 2.54
N ASP A 3 1.02 3.82 1.25
CA ASP A 3 -0.01 3.86 0.23
C ASP A 3 -0.74 2.51 0.13
N THR A 4 -1.85 2.38 0.85
CA THR A 4 -2.65 1.15 0.84
C THR A 4 -3.42 0.97 -0.47
N ASN A 5 -3.73 2.05 -1.18
CA ASN A 5 -4.41 2.00 -2.48
C ASN A 5 -3.47 1.43 -3.54
N TYR A 6 -2.21 1.85 -3.53
CA TYR A 6 -1.19 1.30 -4.42
C TYR A 6 -0.99 -0.22 -4.20
N ILE A 7 -0.94 -0.67 -2.94
CA ILE A 7 -0.84 -2.10 -2.61
C ILE A 7 -2.03 -2.88 -3.17
N LYS A 8 -3.24 -2.35 -3.01
CA LYS A 8 -4.47 -2.98 -3.53
C LYS A 8 -4.47 -3.06 -5.06
N GLN A 9 -4.05 -1.99 -5.72
CA GLN A 9 -3.93 -1.95 -7.19
C GLN A 9 -2.94 -3.01 -7.68
N LEU A 10 -1.75 -3.06 -7.08
CA LEU A 10 -0.71 -4.02 -7.42
C LEU A 10 -1.20 -5.46 -7.29
N ARG A 11 -1.97 -5.75 -6.23
CA ARG A 11 -2.61 -7.06 -6.04
C ARG A 11 -3.56 -7.41 -7.20
N ILE A 12 -4.41 -6.47 -7.61
CA ILE A 12 -5.41 -6.67 -8.67
C ILE A 12 -4.73 -6.85 -10.03
N GLU A 13 -3.73 -6.03 -10.34
CA GLU A 13 -2.97 -6.08 -11.59
C GLU A 13 -2.20 -7.40 -11.77
N ASN A 14 -1.72 -7.97 -10.66
CA ASN A 14 -1.03 -9.26 -10.66
C ASN A 14 -1.96 -10.45 -10.41
N HIS A 15 -3.29 -10.24 -10.40
CA HIS A 15 -4.31 -11.27 -10.20
C HIS A 15 -4.18 -12.09 -8.91
N TYR A 16 -3.58 -11.52 -7.85
CA TYR A 16 -3.45 -12.20 -6.57
C TYR A 16 -4.70 -12.04 -5.69
N SER A 17 -5.08 -13.12 -5.04
CA SER A 17 -6.09 -13.08 -3.97
C SER A 17 -5.49 -12.55 -2.67
N GLN A 18 -6.36 -12.04 -1.79
CA GLN A 18 -5.96 -11.63 -0.45
C GLN A 18 -5.43 -12.81 0.39
N ILE A 19 -5.89 -14.03 0.13
CA ILE A 19 -5.40 -15.24 0.79
C ILE A 19 -3.95 -15.53 0.38
N GLU A 20 -3.63 -15.44 -0.91
CA GLU A 20 -2.28 -15.71 -1.41
C GLU A 20 -1.26 -14.73 -0.85
N LEU A 21 -1.57 -13.43 -0.87
CA LEU A 21 -0.70 -12.42 -0.26
C LEU A 21 -0.59 -12.57 1.26
N SER A 22 -1.66 -13.03 1.93
CA SER A 22 -1.58 -13.33 3.35
C SER A 22 -0.58 -14.44 3.65
N ARG A 23 -0.49 -15.48 2.80
CA ARG A 23 0.47 -16.58 2.95
C ARG A 23 1.91 -16.11 2.70
N ILE A 24 2.14 -15.30 1.68
CA ILE A 24 3.45 -14.72 1.36
C ILE A 24 3.97 -13.87 2.53
N LEU A 25 3.08 -13.15 3.20
CA LEU A 25 3.42 -12.31 4.36
C LEU A 25 3.47 -13.08 5.68
N GLY A 26 3.25 -14.41 5.66
CA GLY A 26 3.26 -15.24 6.87
C GLY A 26 2.05 -15.06 7.77
N PHE A 27 0.95 -14.48 7.27
CA PHE A 27 -0.30 -14.40 8.00
C PHE A 27 -1.07 -15.72 7.94
N LYS A 28 -1.66 -16.09 9.08
CA LYS A 28 -2.53 -17.28 9.19
C LYS A 28 -3.89 -17.11 8.51
N THR A 29 -4.35 -15.88 8.31
CA THR A 29 -5.70 -15.59 7.80
C THR A 29 -5.69 -14.41 6.83
N ALA A 30 -6.54 -14.49 5.80
CA ALA A 30 -6.71 -13.42 4.81
C ALA A 30 -7.29 -12.13 5.40
N GLU A 31 -8.08 -12.25 6.47
CA GLU A 31 -8.65 -11.09 7.18
C GLU A 31 -7.55 -10.13 7.68
N LYS A 32 -6.43 -10.66 8.17
CA LYS A 32 -5.30 -9.84 8.63
C LYS A 32 -4.73 -8.97 7.52
N TYR A 33 -4.66 -9.50 6.30
CA TYR A 33 -4.21 -8.76 5.14
C TYR A 33 -5.28 -7.74 4.71
N SER A 34 -6.53 -8.17 4.59
CA SER A 34 -7.67 -7.31 4.20
C SER A 34 -7.82 -6.08 5.10
N ARG A 35 -7.67 -6.24 6.43
CA ARG A 35 -7.75 -5.12 7.38
C ARG A 35 -6.63 -4.09 7.18
N ARG A 36 -5.45 -4.50 6.71
CA ARG A 36 -4.36 -3.57 6.37
C ARG A 36 -4.61 -2.86 5.05
N GLU A 37 -5.04 -3.62 4.03
CA GLU A 37 -5.41 -3.08 2.72
C GLU A 37 -6.53 -2.02 2.84
N ASN A 38 -7.50 -2.24 3.74
CA ASN A 38 -8.59 -1.31 4.01
C ASN A 38 -8.22 -0.17 4.99
N GLY A 39 -6.96 -0.08 5.45
CA GLY A 39 -6.51 1.00 6.34
C GLY A 39 -6.97 0.90 7.81
N ILE A 40 -7.56 -0.23 8.22
CA ILE A 40 -7.90 -0.48 9.64
C ILE A 40 -6.63 -0.68 10.47
N TYR A 41 -5.59 -1.28 9.86
CA TYR A 41 -4.27 -1.41 10.46
C TYR A 41 -3.18 -0.89 9.52
N ASN A 42 -2.15 -0.31 10.10
CA ASN A 42 -0.96 0.09 9.35
C ASN A 42 -0.11 -1.12 8.98
N PHE A 43 0.43 -1.12 7.76
CA PHE A 43 1.46 -2.08 7.37
C PHE A 43 2.76 -1.81 8.15
N LYS A 44 3.44 -2.87 8.57
CA LYS A 44 4.76 -2.79 9.19
C LYS A 44 5.86 -2.70 8.13
N ALA A 45 6.99 -2.10 8.49
CA ALA A 45 8.15 -2.00 7.59
C ALA A 45 8.60 -3.37 7.05
N GLN A 46 8.58 -4.42 7.89
CA GLN A 46 8.89 -5.79 7.48
C GLN A 46 7.92 -6.33 6.42
N GLU A 47 6.64 -6.01 6.52
CA GLU A 47 5.61 -6.44 5.58
C GLU A 47 5.79 -5.74 4.22
N ILE A 48 6.10 -4.45 4.24
CA ILE A 48 6.44 -3.69 3.02
C ILE A 48 7.70 -4.21 2.35
N PHE A 49 8.73 -4.55 3.13
CA PHE A 49 9.95 -5.14 2.59
C PHE A 49 9.69 -6.49 1.90
N LEU A 50 8.83 -7.32 2.49
CA LEU A 50 8.43 -8.59 1.87
C LEU A 50 7.62 -8.38 0.59
N LEU A 51 6.68 -7.43 0.56
CA LEU A 51 5.94 -7.07 -0.66
C LEU A 51 6.89 -6.55 -1.74
N ALA A 52 7.80 -5.65 -1.38
CA ALA A 52 8.82 -5.11 -2.29
C ALA A 52 9.67 -6.22 -2.91
N LYS A 53 10.14 -7.17 -2.10
CA LYS A 53 10.87 -8.36 -2.56
C LYS A 53 10.02 -9.25 -3.46
N PHE A 54 8.77 -9.49 -3.09
CA PHE A 54 7.85 -10.37 -3.82
C PHE A 54 7.52 -9.82 -5.21
N TYR A 55 7.21 -8.53 -5.30
CA TYR A 55 6.87 -7.86 -6.56
C TYR A 55 8.10 -7.39 -7.34
N GLY A 56 9.29 -7.42 -6.75
CA GLY A 56 10.51 -6.91 -7.38
C GLY A 56 10.55 -5.38 -7.54
N ILE A 57 9.83 -4.65 -6.66
CA ILE A 57 9.66 -3.19 -6.75
C ILE A 57 10.36 -2.52 -5.55
N PRO A 58 10.99 -1.34 -5.71
CA PRO A 58 11.57 -0.61 -4.59
C PRO A 58 10.55 -0.28 -3.50
N MET A 59 10.92 -0.49 -2.23
CA MET A 59 10.03 -0.23 -1.08
C MET A 59 9.50 1.22 -1.04
N GLU A 60 10.26 2.17 -1.58
CA GLU A 60 9.93 3.59 -1.68
C GLU A 60 8.61 3.85 -2.41
N LYS A 61 8.27 3.01 -3.39
CA LYS A 61 7.02 3.12 -4.17
C LYS A 61 5.77 2.88 -3.32
N PHE A 62 5.91 2.15 -2.21
CA PHE A 62 4.82 1.87 -1.29
C PHE A 62 4.55 3.01 -0.30
N PHE A 63 5.38 4.06 -0.29
CA PHE A 63 5.19 5.22 0.57
C PHE A 63 4.59 6.37 -0.23
N THR A 64 3.46 6.89 0.25
CA THR A 64 2.91 8.14 -0.29
C THR A 64 3.89 9.26 0.04
N ARG A 65 4.51 9.83 -0.98
CA ARG A 65 5.30 11.06 -0.87
C ARG A 65 4.32 12.19 -0.57
N LYS A 66 4.20 12.62 0.69
CA LYS A 66 3.65 13.96 0.94
C LYS A 66 4.70 14.95 0.46
N CYS A 67 4.66 15.30 -0.82
CA CYS A 67 5.18 16.60 -1.23
C CYS A 67 4.25 17.63 -0.61
N ALA A 68 4.83 18.54 0.18
CA ALA A 68 4.11 19.71 0.65
C ALA A 68 3.71 20.54 -0.57
N ASN A 69 2.45 20.39 -1.00
CA ASN A 69 1.78 21.39 -1.83
C ASN A 69 0.84 22.16 -0.90
N SER A 70 1.41 23.03 -0.07
CA SER A 70 0.70 24.20 0.42
C SER A 70 0.67 25.23 -0.70
N GLU A 71 -0.09 24.98 -1.76
CA GLU A 71 -0.24 25.82 -2.95
C GLU A 71 -1.45 25.26 -3.72
N GLN A 72 -2.53 25.96 -4.06
CA GLN A 72 -2.78 27.39 -4.24
C GLN A 72 -4.29 27.64 -4.02
N ILE A 73 -4.67 28.41 -2.99
CA ILE A 73 -5.93 29.18 -3.00
C ILE A 73 -5.52 30.62 -3.29
N ALA A 74 -5.07 30.88 -4.51
CA ALA A 74 -4.90 32.22 -5.05
C ALA A 74 -5.26 32.13 -6.54
N ALA A 75 -6.07 33.07 -7.02
CA ALA A 75 -6.56 33.19 -8.39
C ALA A 75 -7.73 32.27 -8.81
N LYS A 76 -8.86 32.36 -8.09
CA LYS A 76 -10.18 32.38 -8.75
C LYS A 76 -11.00 33.55 -8.19
N SER A 77 -10.83 34.72 -8.79
CA SER A 77 -11.80 35.81 -8.80
C SER A 77 -11.46 36.69 -9.99
N ASN A 78 -12.13 36.40 -11.11
CA ASN A 78 -12.31 37.31 -12.24
C ASN A 78 -13.82 37.40 -12.46
#